data_AF-A0A7J9YR78-F1
#
_entry.id   AF-A0A7J9YR78-F1
#
_cell.length_a   1.000
_cell.length_b   1.000
_cell.length_c   1.000
_cell.angle_alpha   90.00
_cell.angle_beta   90.00
_cell.angle_gamma   90.00
#
_symmetry.space_group_name_H-M   'P 1'
#
loop_
_entity.id
_entity.type
_entity.pdbx_description
1 polymer ?
#
loop_
_entity_poly.entity_id
_entity_poly.type
_entity_poly.pdbx_seq_one_letter_code
_entity_poly.pdbx_strand_id
1 'polypeptide(L)'
;MAHDFSDAELEAAVEALAERDRFREAESVVARAAPQLQRILAQALESGGWFAESHDEAVRRALEPPGEEERRAAVRTLLAEETRMGMMVGVAVGWALAEELSAKE
;
A
#
# COMPACT_ATOMS: atom_id res chain seq x y z
N MET A 1 -13.61 -18.18 -8.36
CA MET A 1 -13.91 -17.50 -9.63
C MET A 1 -13.57 -16.04 -9.42
N ALA A 2 -12.70 -15.43 -10.22
CA ALA A 2 -12.49 -13.99 -10.18
C ALA A 2 -13.80 -13.34 -10.66
N HIS A 3 -14.48 -12.62 -9.78
CA HIS A 3 -15.59 -11.78 -10.19
C HIS A 3 -14.98 -10.52 -10.82
N ASP A 4 -15.09 -10.38 -12.15
CA ASP A 4 -14.79 -9.12 -12.83
C ASP A 4 -15.88 -8.11 -12.42
N PHE A 5 -15.60 -7.31 -11.40
CA PHE A 5 -16.46 -6.19 -11.01
C PHE A 5 -16.36 -5.07 -12.06
N SER A 6 -17.49 -4.43 -12.37
CA SER A 6 -17.52 -3.23 -13.21
C SER A 6 -17.00 -2.00 -12.46
N ASP A 7 -16.52 -0.99 -13.19
CA ASP A 7 -16.04 0.28 -12.61
C ASP A 7 -17.10 0.95 -11.71
N ALA A 8 -18.38 0.83 -12.08
CA ALA A 8 -19.50 1.37 -11.30
C ALA A 8 -19.73 0.61 -9.98
N GLU A 9 -19.53 -0.71 -9.97
CA GLU A 9 -19.61 -1.52 -8.74
C GLU A 9 -18.42 -1.22 -7.82
N LEU A 10 -17.23 -1.02 -8.40
CA LEU A 10 -16.04 -0.61 -7.65
C LEU A 10 -16.24 0.77 -7.01
N GLU A 11 -16.73 1.75 -7.77
CA GLU A 11 -16.99 3.11 -7.27
C GLU A 11 -18.04 3.10 -6.15
N ALA A 12 -19.13 2.35 -6.31
CA ALA A 12 -20.15 2.19 -5.28
C ALA A 12 -19.61 1.53 -4.00
N ALA A 13 -18.71 0.56 -4.13
CA ALA A 13 -18.05 -0.08 -2.99
C ALA A 13 -17.08 0.89 -2.27
N VAL A 14 -16.37 1.73 -3.01
CA VAL A 14 -15.49 2.78 -2.44
C VAL A 14 -16.31 3.82 -1.67
N GLU A 15 -17.43 4.27 -2.24
CA GLU A 15 -18.32 5.24 -1.57
C GLU A 15 -18.92 4.64 -0.28
N ALA A 16 -19.30 3.36 -0.33
CA ALA A 16 -19.76 2.61 0.84
C ALA A 16 -18.70 2.50 1.95
N LEU A 17 -17.41 2.42 1.61
CA LEU A 17 -16.30 2.42 2.57
C LEU A 17 -16.05 3.80 3.17
N ALA A 18 -16.45 4.88 2.51
CA ALA A 18 -16.34 6.25 3.03
C ALA A 18 -17.30 6.53 4.19
N GLU A 19 -18.29 5.65 4.44
CA GLU A 19 -19.13 5.70 5.63
C GLU A 19 -18.30 5.44 6.91
N ARG A 20 -18.26 6.45 7.80
CA ARG A 20 -17.37 6.54 8.97
C ARG A 20 -17.36 5.34 9.92
N ASP A 21 -18.43 4.55 9.95
CA ASP A 21 -18.55 3.40 10.85
C ASP A 21 -18.01 2.11 10.20
N ARG A 22 -18.16 1.96 8.88
CA ARG A 22 -17.64 0.80 8.13
C ARG A 22 -16.12 0.83 7.99
N PHE A 23 -15.55 2.01 7.78
CA PHE A 23 -14.08 2.17 7.75
C PHE A 23 -13.43 1.81 9.10
N ARG A 24 -14.04 2.20 10.22
CA ARG A 24 -13.51 1.92 11.57
C ARG A 24 -13.52 0.43 11.91
N GLU A 25 -14.54 -0.30 11.47
CA GLU A 25 -14.58 -1.75 11.66
C GLU A 25 -13.50 -2.45 10.85
N ALA A 26 -13.32 -2.05 9.58
CA ALA A 26 -12.23 -2.53 8.74
C ALA A 26 -10.85 -2.23 9.35
N GLU A 27 -10.65 -1.02 9.89
CA GLU A 27 -9.41 -0.61 10.56
C GLU A 27 -9.10 -1.48 11.78
N SER A 28 -10.11 -1.81 12.60
CA SER A 28 -9.97 -2.68 13.78
C SER A 28 -9.55 -4.11 13.41
N VAL A 29 -10.12 -4.66 12.33
CA VAL A 29 -9.75 -5.99 11.82
C VAL A 29 -8.31 -5.99 11.31
N VAL A 30 -7.94 -4.99 10.50
CA VAL A 30 -6.59 -4.83 9.95
C VAL A 30 -5.56 -4.62 11.05
N ALA A 31 -5.87 -3.81 12.07
CA ALA A 31 -4.97 -3.55 13.21
C ALA A 31 -4.58 -4.84 13.95
N ARG A 32 -5.49 -5.82 14.06
CA ARG A 32 -5.17 -7.14 14.66
C ARG A 32 -4.22 -7.98 13.81
N ALA A 33 -4.29 -7.84 12.48
CA ALA A 33 -3.45 -8.55 11.53
C ALA A 33 -2.17 -7.79 11.17
N ALA A 34 -2.06 -6.51 11.52
CA ALA A 34 -1.00 -5.60 11.10
C ALA A 34 0.43 -6.15 11.32
N PRO A 35 0.79 -6.78 12.45
CA PRO A 35 2.13 -7.34 12.64
C PRO A 35 2.47 -8.47 11.65
N GLN A 36 1.47 -9.25 11.23
CA GLN A 36 1.65 -10.34 10.27
C GLN A 36 1.79 -9.79 8.85
N LEU A 37 0.93 -8.82 8.50
CA LEU A 37 0.97 -8.11 7.24
C LEU A 37 2.30 -7.38 7.04
N GLN A 38 2.82 -6.74 8.09
CA GLN A 38 4.10 -6.04 8.05
C GLN A 38 5.28 -6.97 7.70
N ARG A 39 5.25 -8.24 8.11
CA ARG A 39 6.28 -9.23 7.73
C ARG A 39 6.21 -9.60 6.25
N ILE A 40 5.00 -9.76 5.72
CA ILE A 40 4.79 -10.05 4.29
C ILE A 40 5.26 -8.87 3.45
N LEU A 41 4.88 -7.65 3.85
CA LEU A 41 5.34 -6.41 3.25
C LEU A 41 6.88 -6.32 3.26
N ALA A 42 7.53 -6.52 4.40
CA ALA A 42 8.99 -6.48 4.50
C ALA A 42 9.67 -7.48 3.56
N GLN A 43 9.17 -8.72 3.48
CA GLN A 43 9.69 -9.74 2.56
C GLN A 43 9.48 -9.36 1.08
N ALA A 44 8.32 -8.80 0.75
CA ALA A 44 8.04 -8.33 -0.60
C ALA A 44 8.97 -7.18 -1.00
N LEU A 45 9.21 -6.23 -0.09
CA LEU A 45 10.13 -5.10 -0.27
C LEU A 45 11.59 -5.58 -0.42
N GLU A 46 12.04 -6.53 0.39
CA GLU A 46 13.38 -7.14 0.29
C GLU A 46 13.58 -7.94 -1.00
N SER A 47 12.53 -8.58 -1.52
CA SER A 47 12.59 -9.38 -2.74
C SER A 47 12.75 -8.54 -4.03
N GLY A 48 12.75 -7.21 -3.92
CA GLY A 48 13.12 -6.29 -4.99
C GLY A 48 12.11 -6.18 -6.13
N GLY A 49 10.94 -6.81 -6.02
CA GLY A 49 9.96 -6.87 -7.12
C GLY A 49 9.12 -5.60 -7.31
N TRP A 50 8.93 -4.80 -6.27
CA TRP A 50 8.04 -3.62 -6.31
C TRP A 50 8.74 -2.29 -6.47
N PHE A 51 10.06 -2.26 -6.26
CA PHE A 51 10.85 -1.06 -6.46
C PHE A 51 11.54 -1.14 -7.81
N ALA A 52 11.34 -0.13 -8.67
CA ALA A 52 12.09 0.00 -9.92
C ALA A 52 13.61 0.22 -9.71
N GLU A 53 14.00 0.54 -8.46
CA GLU A 53 15.35 0.87 -8.00
C GLU A 53 15.47 0.46 -6.52
N SER A 54 16.59 -0.08 -6.03
CA SER A 54 16.66 -0.50 -4.61
C SER A 54 16.38 0.69 -3.68
N HIS A 55 15.66 0.46 -2.57
CA HIS A 55 15.33 1.51 -1.59
C HIS A 55 16.58 2.29 -1.17
N ASP A 56 17.71 1.59 -0.95
CA ASP A 56 18.99 2.20 -0.60
C ASP A 56 19.51 3.17 -1.68
N GLU A 57 19.33 2.86 -2.97
CA GLU A 57 19.73 3.73 -4.08
C GLU A 57 18.83 4.96 -4.17
N ALA A 58 17.53 4.80 -3.93
CA ALA A 58 16.58 5.91 -3.89
C ALA A 58 16.87 6.87 -2.72
N VAL A 59 17.19 6.33 -1.54
CA VAL A 59 17.66 7.10 -0.38
C VAL A 59 18.96 7.82 -0.69
N ARG A 60 19.93 7.12 -1.30
CA ARG A 60 21.22 7.71 -1.70
C ARG A 60 21.00 8.90 -2.64
N ARG A 61 20.18 8.75 -3.68
CA ARG A 61 19.83 9.81 -4.64
C ARG A 61 19.16 11.00 -3.96
N ALA A 62 18.27 10.77 -2.99
CA ALA A 62 17.64 11.85 -2.25
C ALA A 62 18.63 12.68 -1.41
N LEU A 63 19.80 12.13 -1.09
CA LEU A 63 20.87 12.79 -0.34
C LEU A 63 21.95 13.45 -1.20
N GLU A 64 22.01 13.16 -2.51
CA GLU A 64 23.00 13.74 -3.44
C GLU A 64 22.91 15.26 -3.65
N PRO A 65 21.72 15.91 -3.65
CA PRO A 65 21.63 17.34 -3.96
C PRO A 65 22.47 18.20 -3.00
N PRO A 66 23.25 19.16 -3.52
CA PRO A 66 24.13 19.99 -2.70
C PRO A 66 23.34 21.01 -1.86
N GLY A 67 22.22 21.53 -2.36
CA GLY A 67 21.37 22.49 -1.66
C GLY A 67 20.44 21.85 -0.63
N GLU A 68 20.24 22.52 0.53
CA GLU A 68 19.30 22.05 1.55
C GLU A 68 17.87 21.92 1.01
N GLU A 69 17.38 22.93 0.28
CA GLU A 69 16.02 22.93 -0.25
C GLU A 69 15.82 21.86 -1.34
N GLU A 70 16.83 21.64 -2.19
CA GLU A 70 16.81 20.59 -3.22
C GLU A 70 16.78 19.19 -2.58
N ARG A 71 17.57 18.98 -1.53
CA ARG A 71 17.58 17.73 -0.75
C ARG A 71 16.23 17.50 -0.07
N ARG A 72 15.65 18.56 0.53
CA ARG A 72 14.33 18.52 1.15
C ARG A 72 13.24 18.16 0.13
N ALA A 73 13.30 18.72 -1.07
CA ALA A 73 12.38 18.38 -2.16
C ALA A 73 12.54 16.92 -2.59
N ALA A 74 13.77 16.43 -2.76
CA ALA A 74 14.04 15.05 -3.14
C ALA A 74 13.51 14.04 -2.09
N VAL A 75 13.72 14.31 -0.80
CA VAL A 75 13.18 13.47 0.30
C VAL A 75 11.64 13.49 0.31
N ARG A 76 11.00 14.65 0.08
CA ARG A 76 9.53 14.72 -0.01
C ARG A 76 8.99 13.87 -1.16
N THR A 77 9.66 13.89 -2.32
CA THR A 77 9.29 13.06 -3.46
C THR A 77 9.40 11.58 -3.12
N LEU A 78 10.52 11.15 -2.53
CA LEU A 78 10.72 9.78 -2.09
C LEU A 78 9.59 9.31 -1.15
N LEU A 79 9.28 10.10 -0.12
CA LEU A 79 8.20 9.77 0.83
C LEU A 79 6.82 9.69 0.17
N ALA A 80 6.53 10.56 -0.81
CA ALA A 80 5.28 10.51 -1.55
C ALA A 80 5.18 9.25 -2.42
N GLU A 81 6.29 8.82 -3.02
CA GLU A 81 6.35 7.56 -3.78
C GLU A 81 6.18 6.35 -2.87
N GLU A 82 6.87 6.30 -1.73
CA GLU A 82 6.72 5.24 -0.74
C GLU A 82 5.30 5.17 -0.19
N THR A 83 4.66 6.30 0.06
CA THR A 83 3.26 6.34 0.51
C THR A 83 2.33 5.77 -0.56
N ARG A 84 2.50 6.16 -1.83
CA ARG A 84 1.71 5.65 -2.95
C ARG A 84 1.89 4.13 -3.11
N MET A 85 3.11 3.64 -3.00
CA MET A 85 3.42 2.21 -3.06
C MET A 85 2.82 1.47 -1.86
N GLY A 86 2.97 1.99 -0.64
CA GLY A 86 2.37 1.42 0.57
C GLY A 86 0.85 1.29 0.48
N MET A 87 0.17 2.31 -0.07
CA MET A 87 -1.27 2.25 -0.35
C MET A 87 -1.61 1.16 -1.37
N MET A 88 -0.86 1.09 -2.49
CA MET A 88 -1.08 0.08 -3.52
C MET A 88 -0.91 -1.35 -2.99
N VAL A 89 0.16 -1.59 -2.22
CA VAL A 89 0.38 -2.90 -1.60
C VAL A 89 -0.70 -3.20 -0.56
N GLY A 90 -1.09 -2.22 0.26
CA GLY A 90 -2.17 -2.38 1.22
C GLY A 90 -3.49 -2.81 0.57
N VAL A 91 -3.87 -2.18 -0.55
CA VAL A 91 -5.06 -2.54 -1.33
C VAL A 91 -4.92 -3.93 -1.94
N ALA A 92 -3.78 -4.24 -2.57
CA ALA A 92 -3.55 -5.55 -3.20
C ALA A 92 -3.60 -6.70 -2.17
N VAL A 93 -3.00 -6.51 -1.00
CA VAL A 93 -3.05 -7.50 0.10
C VAL A 93 -4.46 -7.63 0.65
N GLY A 94 -5.17 -6.52 0.83
CA GLY A 94 -6.57 -6.53 1.26
C GLY A 94 -7.47 -7.30 0.29
N TRP A 95 -7.29 -7.08 -1.01
CA TRP A 95 -8.00 -7.81 -2.07
C TRP A 95 -7.68 -9.30 -2.03
N ALA A 96 -6.40 -9.68 -2.05
CA ALA A 96 -5.98 -11.08 -2.04
C ALA A 96 -6.50 -11.82 -0.80
N LEU A 97 -6.50 -11.17 0.37
CA LEU A 97 -7.09 -11.73 1.58
C LEU A 97 -8.60 -11.95 1.46
N ALA A 98 -9.34 -11.01 0.87
CA ALA A 98 -10.77 -11.15 0.65
C ALA A 98 -11.10 -12.33 -0.28
N GLU A 99 -10.31 -12.54 -1.33
CA GLU A 99 -10.43 -13.70 -2.22
C GLU A 99 -10.15 -15.01 -1.50
N GLU A 100 -9.05 -15.09 -0.76
CA GLU A 100 -8.65 -16.29 0.02
C GLU A 100 -9.67 -16.66 1.11
N LEU A 101 -10.36 -15.66 1.68
CA LEU A 101 -11.41 -15.89 2.68
C LEU A 101 -12.73 -16.32 2.02
N SER A 102 -13.14 -15.67 0.93
CA SER A 102 -14.36 -16.04 0.17
C SER A 102 -14.26 -17.42 -0.48
N ALA A 103 -13.05 -17.87 -0.83
CA ALA A 103 -12.83 -19.21 -1.39
C ALA A 103 -12.92 -20.36 -0.36
N LYS A 104 -12.96 -20.03 0.94
CA LYS A 104 -13.08 -21.00 2.04
C LYS A 104 -14.52 -21.17 2.54
N GLU A 105 -15.44 -20.35 2.05
CA GLU A 105 -16.90 -20.49 2.24
C GLU A 105 -17.51 -21.40 1.16
#